data_AF-A0A947EW88-F1
#
_entry.id   AF-A0A947EW88-F1
#
_cell.length_a   1.000
_cell.length_b   1.000
_cell.length_c   1.000
_cell.angle_alpha   90.00
_cell.angle_beta   90.00
_cell.angle_gamma   90.00
#
_symmetry.space_group_name_H-M   'P 1'
#
loop_
_entity.id
_entity.type
_entity.pdbx_description
1 polymer ?
#
loop_
_entity_poly.entity_id
_entity_poly.type
_entity_poly.pdbx_seq_one_letter_code
_entity_poly.pdbx_strand_id
1 'polypeptide(L)'
;VLSKEAAYVTVNLLEGVTQGGSGTRLRGTWAKGRQDYERAVTGYPYDFKNPIAGKTGTTQNQSDGWFMGMVPDLVTGVWVGAEDRAVHFPTITYGQGATMALPIWGMYMKDVYADPELSVSKEEFERPENLSIAVDCDNYGSSRETDNSVPDELDF
;
A
#
# COMPACT_ATOMS: atom_id res chain seq x y z
N VAL A 1 0.96 8.59 -20.48
CA VAL A 1 -0.33 8.59 -19.74
C VAL A 1 -1.06 7.29 -20.09
N LEU A 2 -1.70 6.63 -19.11
CA LEU A 2 -2.34 5.30 -19.25
C LEU A 2 -3.81 5.41 -19.73
N SER A 3 -4.38 4.32 -20.24
CA SER A 3 -5.82 4.21 -20.50
C SER A 3 -6.62 4.13 -19.19
N LYS A 4 -7.94 4.44 -19.23
CA LYS A 4 -8.82 4.32 -18.05
C LYS A 4 -8.79 2.92 -17.45
N GLU A 5 -8.82 1.90 -18.31
CA GLU A 5 -8.73 0.50 -17.91
C GLU A 5 -7.40 0.18 -17.23
N ALA A 6 -6.28 0.51 -17.85
CA ALA A 6 -4.95 0.24 -17.29
C ALA A 6 -4.72 1.00 -15.97
N ALA A 7 -5.24 2.23 -15.86
CA ALA A 7 -5.20 3.00 -14.64
C ALA A 7 -5.98 2.30 -13.52
N TYR A 8 -7.24 1.90 -13.77
CA TYR A 8 -8.07 1.20 -12.78
C TYR A 8 -7.45 -0.13 -12.34
N VAL A 9 -6.92 -0.93 -13.28
CA VAL A 9 -6.21 -2.18 -12.93
C VAL A 9 -5.01 -1.89 -12.05
N THR A 10 -4.24 -0.83 -12.35
CA THR A 10 -3.11 -0.42 -11.51
C THR A 10 -3.58 0.00 -10.12
N VAL A 11 -4.66 0.77 -10.01
CA VAL A 11 -5.27 1.14 -8.72
C VAL A 11 -5.65 -0.11 -7.92
N ASN A 12 -6.34 -1.06 -8.55
CA ASN A 12 -6.76 -2.28 -7.90
C ASN A 12 -5.56 -3.11 -7.37
N LEU A 13 -4.48 -3.22 -8.15
CA LEU A 13 -3.23 -3.83 -7.69
C LEU A 13 -2.63 -3.09 -6.49
N LEU A 14 -2.69 -1.76 -6.48
CA LEU A 14 -2.21 -0.93 -5.38
C LEU A 14 -3.10 -1.02 -4.13
N GLU A 15 -4.40 -1.28 -4.28
CA GLU A 15 -5.28 -1.61 -3.15
C GLU A 15 -4.87 -2.92 -2.50
N GLY A 16 -4.49 -3.93 -3.30
CA GLY A 16 -3.94 -5.20 -2.80
C GLY A 16 -2.73 -5.02 -1.89
N VAL A 17 -1.86 -4.04 -2.17
CA VAL A 17 -0.70 -3.71 -1.31
C VAL A 17 -1.14 -3.24 0.07
N THR A 18 -2.24 -2.48 0.18
CA THR A 18 -2.74 -1.98 1.47
C THR A 18 -3.64 -2.99 2.17
N GLN A 19 -4.22 -3.94 1.44
CA GLN A 19 -5.08 -4.97 2.02
C GLN A 19 -4.26 -6.15 2.57
N GLY A 20 -3.31 -6.67 1.80
CA GLY A 20 -2.52 -7.85 2.17
C GLY A 20 -1.00 -7.70 2.05
N GLY A 21 -0.52 -6.64 1.39
CA GLY A 21 0.91 -6.42 1.16
C GLY A 21 1.61 -5.62 2.27
N SER A 22 2.70 -4.95 1.88
CA SER A 22 3.52 -4.12 2.78
C SER A 22 2.74 -2.95 3.41
N GLY A 23 1.63 -2.53 2.80
CA GLY A 23 0.73 -1.49 3.29
C GLY A 23 -0.33 -1.98 4.29
N THR A 24 -0.41 -3.29 4.59
CA THR A 24 -1.43 -3.88 5.47
C THR A 24 -1.45 -3.28 6.89
N ARG A 25 -0.37 -2.59 7.29
CA ARG A 25 -0.29 -1.85 8.55
C ARG A 25 -1.36 -0.75 8.69
N LEU A 26 -1.91 -0.25 7.57
CA LEU A 26 -3.03 0.70 7.57
C LEU A 26 -4.36 0.05 8.03
N ARG A 27 -4.42 -1.28 8.08
CA ARG A 27 -5.65 -2.07 8.31
C ARG A 27 -5.62 -2.80 9.64
N GLY A 28 -6.82 -2.90 10.23
CA GLY A 28 -7.07 -3.76 11.37
C GLY A 28 -6.36 -3.34 12.66
N THR A 29 -6.52 -4.18 13.67
CA THR A 29 -5.92 -3.98 15.01
C THR A 29 -5.18 -5.23 15.50
N TRP A 30 -4.79 -6.13 14.59
CA TRP A 30 -4.23 -7.44 14.87
C TRP A 30 -2.90 -7.41 15.63
N ALA A 31 -2.16 -6.30 15.58
CA ALA A 31 -0.92 -6.10 16.34
C ALA A 31 -1.08 -5.20 17.58
N LYS A 32 -2.31 -4.84 17.98
CA LYS A 32 -2.53 -3.93 19.10
C LYS A 32 -2.02 -4.56 20.40
N GLY A 33 -1.21 -3.83 21.17
CA GLY A 33 -0.61 -4.32 22.42
C GLY A 33 0.66 -5.16 22.23
N ARG A 34 1.11 -5.37 20.98
CA ARG A 34 2.38 -6.01 20.69
C ARG A 34 3.52 -5.01 20.82
N GLN A 35 4.38 -5.21 21.82
CA GLN A 35 5.48 -4.29 22.12
C GLN A 35 6.48 -4.11 20.97
N ASP A 36 6.74 -5.17 20.20
CA ASP A 36 7.59 -5.10 19.00
C ASP A 36 6.99 -4.19 17.92
N TYR A 37 5.67 -4.22 17.78
CA TYR A 37 4.95 -3.41 16.80
C TYR A 37 4.84 -1.94 17.23
N GLU A 38 4.53 -1.70 18.50
CA GLU A 38 4.45 -0.34 19.07
C GLU A 38 5.79 0.41 19.00
N ARG A 39 6.90 -0.32 19.13
CA ARG A 39 8.26 0.25 18.99
C ARG A 39 8.62 0.61 17.55
N ALA A 40 8.10 -0.13 16.57
CA ALA A 40 8.45 0.07 15.18
C ALA A 40 7.47 1.03 14.48
N VAL A 41 6.16 0.87 14.70
CA VAL A 41 5.11 1.49 13.90
C VAL A 41 4.34 2.50 14.75
N THR A 42 4.77 3.76 14.67
CA THR A 42 4.18 4.88 15.42
C THR A 42 2.69 5.07 15.12
N GLY A 43 1.84 5.13 16.15
CA GLY A 43 0.43 5.48 15.99
C GLY A 43 -0.49 4.33 15.53
N TYR A 44 0.02 3.11 15.37
CA TYR A 44 -0.82 1.94 15.14
C TYR A 44 -1.70 1.63 16.37
N PRO A 45 -2.97 1.20 16.19
CA PRO A 45 -3.67 0.99 14.93
C PRO A 45 -4.29 2.24 14.33
N TYR A 46 -4.25 2.32 12.98
CA TYR A 46 -5.01 3.31 12.22
C TYR A 46 -6.43 2.82 11.88
N ASP A 47 -6.53 1.53 11.54
CA ASP A 47 -7.78 0.80 11.28
C ASP A 47 -8.68 1.40 10.18
N PHE A 48 -8.09 1.84 9.07
CA PHE A 48 -8.86 2.35 7.94
C PHE A 48 -9.72 1.26 7.29
N LYS A 49 -11.00 1.60 7.02
CA LYS A 49 -11.97 0.70 6.37
C LYS A 49 -12.26 1.05 4.92
N ASN A 50 -11.98 2.29 4.51
CA ASN A 50 -12.20 2.76 3.14
C ASN A 50 -11.16 2.17 2.16
N PRO A 51 -11.47 2.10 0.87
CA PRO A 51 -10.53 1.83 -0.22
C PRO A 51 -9.31 2.77 -0.14
N ILE A 52 -8.10 2.20 -0.19
CA ILE A 52 -6.84 2.95 -0.21
C ILE A 52 -5.91 2.19 -1.15
N ALA A 53 -5.51 2.83 -2.24
CA ALA A 53 -4.42 2.35 -3.07
C ALA A 53 -3.10 2.88 -2.50
N GLY A 54 -2.06 2.06 -2.46
CA GLY A 54 -0.77 2.57 -2.04
C GLY A 54 0.42 1.70 -2.43
N LYS A 55 1.60 2.29 -2.39
CA LYS A 55 2.86 1.60 -2.63
C LYS A 55 3.93 2.05 -1.67
N THR A 56 4.64 1.07 -1.12
CA THR A 56 5.86 1.31 -0.36
C THR A 56 7.09 1.31 -1.27
N GLY A 57 8.03 2.19 -0.98
CA GLY A 57 9.37 2.21 -1.58
C GLY A 57 10.43 2.23 -0.47
N THR A 58 11.57 1.61 -0.72
CA THR A 58 12.72 1.62 0.21
C THR A 58 13.98 1.50 -0.62
N THR A 59 14.93 2.42 -0.42
CA THR A 59 16.22 2.32 -1.13
C THR A 59 17.09 1.25 -0.50
N GLN A 60 18.16 0.88 -1.21
CA GLN A 60 19.20 0.06 -0.62
C GLN A 60 19.78 0.73 0.63
N ASN A 61 20.28 -0.11 1.54
CA ASN A 61 20.76 0.27 2.86
C ASN A 61 19.75 1.03 3.73
N GLN A 62 18.47 1.06 3.37
CA GLN A 62 17.42 1.69 4.17
C GLN A 62 17.67 3.19 4.47
N SER A 63 18.33 3.88 3.53
CA SER A 63 18.56 5.34 3.63
C SER A 63 17.27 6.15 3.43
N ASP A 64 16.39 5.68 2.53
CA ASP A 64 15.12 6.34 2.22
C ASP A 64 13.94 5.37 2.31
N GLY A 65 12.86 5.83 2.94
CA GLY A 65 11.56 5.16 2.99
C GLY A 65 10.49 6.03 2.33
N TRP A 66 9.67 5.40 1.49
CA TRP A 66 8.57 6.06 0.79
C TRP A 66 7.26 5.34 1.05
N PHE A 67 6.18 6.11 1.12
CA PHE A 67 4.83 5.62 0.98
C PHE A 67 4.03 6.59 0.12
N MET A 68 3.56 6.10 -1.02
CA MET A 68 2.57 6.78 -1.85
C MET A 68 1.22 6.16 -1.50
N GLY A 69 0.29 6.95 -0.99
CA GLY A 69 -1.06 6.51 -0.67
C GLY A 69 -2.08 7.42 -1.31
N MET A 70 -3.17 6.84 -1.81
CA MET A 70 -4.23 7.57 -2.48
C MET A 70 -5.61 7.03 -2.16
N VAL A 71 -6.57 7.95 -2.24
CA VAL A 71 -8.02 7.77 -2.22
C VAL A 71 -8.57 8.50 -3.45
N PRO A 72 -9.86 8.37 -3.81
CA PRO A 72 -10.35 8.80 -5.14
C PRO A 72 -10.01 10.24 -5.54
N ASP A 73 -9.96 11.16 -4.59
CA ASP A 73 -9.76 12.60 -4.79
C ASP A 73 -8.48 13.17 -4.17
N LEU A 74 -7.66 12.34 -3.51
CA LEU A 74 -6.43 12.78 -2.86
C LEU A 74 -5.30 11.75 -3.00
N VAL A 75 -4.15 12.23 -3.48
CA VAL A 75 -2.89 11.48 -3.50
C VAL A 75 -1.91 12.18 -2.57
N THR A 76 -1.28 11.42 -1.68
CA THR A 76 -0.24 11.93 -0.78
C THR A 76 0.99 11.03 -0.85
N GLY A 77 2.14 11.65 -1.09
CA GLY A 77 3.45 11.00 -1.00
C GLY A 77 4.17 11.41 0.28
N VAL A 78 4.66 10.44 1.02
CA VAL A 78 5.52 10.66 2.18
C VAL A 78 6.89 10.06 1.90
N TRP A 79 7.92 10.87 2.13
CA TRP A 79 9.31 10.46 2.16
C TRP A 79 9.88 10.68 3.55
N VAL A 80 10.71 9.74 3.99
CA VAL A 80 11.55 9.87 5.16
C VAL A 80 12.96 9.45 4.76
N GLY A 81 13.92 10.29 5.10
CA GLY A 81 15.34 10.06 4.86
C GLY A 81 16.15 11.17 5.51
N ALA A 82 17.42 11.25 5.14
CA ALA A 82 18.33 12.30 5.57
C ALA A 82 18.96 12.98 4.35
N GLU A 83 19.42 14.21 4.54
CA GLU A 83 20.16 14.94 3.49
C GLU A 83 21.41 14.16 3.05
N ASP A 84 22.15 13.61 4.02
CA ASP A 84 23.25 12.69 3.75
C ASP A 84 22.76 11.24 3.73
N ARG A 85 22.88 10.60 2.56
CA ARG A 85 22.46 9.21 2.32
C ARG A 85 23.27 8.18 3.10
N ALA A 86 24.44 8.55 3.65
CA ALA A 86 25.21 7.72 4.57
C ALA A 86 24.48 7.51 5.91
N VAL A 87 23.54 8.41 6.26
CA VAL A 87 22.65 8.20 7.40
C VAL A 87 21.54 7.24 6.96
N HIS A 88 21.46 6.11 7.66
CA HIS A 88 20.45 5.10 7.37
C HIS A 88 20.08 4.31 8.61
N PHE A 89 18.95 3.61 8.55
CA PHE A 89 18.57 2.70 9.62
C PHE A 89 19.44 1.44 9.59
N PRO A 90 19.81 0.89 10.76
CA PRO A 90 20.68 -0.28 10.82
C PRO A 90 19.99 -1.57 10.37
N THR A 91 18.66 -1.61 10.35
CA THR A 91 17.89 -2.81 9.99
C THR A 91 16.64 -2.49 9.19
N ILE A 92 16.20 -3.44 8.36
CA ILE A 92 14.97 -3.34 7.56
C ILE A 92 13.69 -3.26 8.41
N THR A 93 13.74 -3.74 9.66
CA THR A 93 12.61 -3.64 10.59
C THR A 93 12.18 -2.19 10.77
N TYR A 94 13.15 -1.29 10.98
CA TYR A 94 12.93 0.15 11.15
C TYR A 94 13.01 0.92 9.84
N GLY A 95 13.88 0.47 8.94
CA GLY A 95 14.24 1.17 7.71
C GLY A 95 13.37 0.90 6.48
N GLN A 96 12.32 0.09 6.59
CA GLN A 96 11.37 -0.11 5.49
C GLN A 96 10.37 1.06 5.40
N GLY A 97 9.92 1.38 4.19
CA GLY A 97 8.96 2.49 3.96
C GLY A 97 7.65 2.33 4.73
N ALA A 98 7.25 1.09 5.02
CA ALA A 98 6.06 0.81 5.82
C ALA A 98 6.23 1.06 7.33
N THR A 99 7.46 1.23 7.81
CA THR A 99 7.79 1.62 9.19
C THR A 99 8.19 3.09 9.27
N MET A 100 8.80 3.64 8.21
CA MET A 100 9.24 5.03 8.17
C MET A 100 8.13 5.98 7.71
N ALA A 101 7.66 5.84 6.46
CA ALA A 101 6.82 6.82 5.78
C ALA A 101 5.32 6.54 5.96
N LEU A 102 4.92 5.27 5.90
CA LEU A 102 3.51 4.87 6.04
C LEU A 102 2.87 5.36 7.35
N PRO A 103 3.54 5.31 8.52
CA PRO A 103 2.93 5.82 9.75
C PRO A 103 2.58 7.29 9.74
N ILE A 104 3.42 8.11 9.11
CA ILE A 104 3.15 9.55 8.94
C ILE A 104 1.90 9.72 8.07
N TRP A 105 1.81 9.00 6.94
CA TRP A 105 0.62 9.02 6.09
C TRP A 105 -0.63 8.58 6.86
N GLY A 106 -0.52 7.53 7.68
CA GLY A 106 -1.63 7.00 8.46
C GLY A 106 -2.14 7.97 9.52
N MET A 107 -1.26 8.65 10.25
CA MET A 107 -1.67 9.69 11.20
C MET A 107 -2.26 10.91 10.48
N TYR A 108 -1.58 11.39 9.43
CA TYR A 108 -2.07 12.48 8.58
C TYR A 108 -3.48 12.22 8.05
N MET A 109 -3.76 11.04 7.49
CA MET A 109 -5.09 10.73 6.96
C MET A 109 -6.15 10.56 8.04
N LYS A 110 -5.78 10.17 9.27
CA LYS A 110 -6.74 10.20 10.40
C LYS A 110 -7.17 11.62 10.72
N ASP A 111 -6.22 12.56 10.71
CA ASP A 111 -6.51 13.97 10.97
C ASP A 111 -7.32 14.58 9.81
N VAL A 112 -6.95 14.29 8.56
CA VAL A 112 -7.73 14.69 7.36
C VAL A 112 -9.18 14.21 7.43
N TYR A 113 -9.40 12.95 7.84
CA TYR A 113 -10.73 12.39 7.94
C TYR A 113 -11.52 12.80 9.19
N ALA A 114 -10.85 13.37 10.18
CA ALA A 114 -11.48 13.94 11.36
C ALA A 114 -11.93 15.39 11.12
N ASP A 115 -11.34 16.07 10.14
CA ASP A 115 -11.69 17.43 9.76
C ASP A 115 -12.90 17.45 8.78
N PRO A 116 -14.06 17.97 9.21
CA PRO A 116 -15.25 18.03 8.35
C PRO A 116 -15.13 19.05 7.20
N GLU A 117 -14.18 19.99 7.26
CA GLU A 117 -14.02 21.02 6.21
C GLU A 117 -13.33 20.46 4.95
N LEU A 118 -12.49 19.43 5.09
CA LEU A 118 -11.67 18.90 4.00
C LEU A 118 -12.43 18.00 3.02
N SER A 119 -13.57 17.42 3.43
CA SER A 119 -14.48 16.65 2.56
C SER A 119 -13.81 15.58 1.67
N VAL A 120 -12.73 14.95 2.14
CA VAL A 120 -11.97 13.93 1.40
C VAL A 120 -12.73 12.61 1.31
N SER A 121 -12.80 12.02 0.11
CA SER A 121 -13.57 10.83 -0.18
C SER A 121 -13.10 9.58 0.57
N LYS A 122 -14.08 8.80 1.05
CA LYS A 122 -13.91 7.44 1.59
C LYS A 122 -14.53 6.38 0.69
N GLU A 123 -14.98 6.77 -0.51
CA GLU A 123 -15.67 5.91 -1.48
C GLU A 123 -14.69 5.02 -2.25
N GLU A 124 -15.24 4.09 -3.03
CA GLU A 124 -14.49 3.27 -3.98
C GLU A 124 -13.96 4.08 -5.17
N PHE A 125 -12.88 3.58 -5.78
CA PHE A 125 -12.36 4.16 -7.01
C PHE A 125 -13.31 3.88 -8.18
N GLU A 126 -13.47 4.86 -9.07
CA GLU A 126 -14.38 4.76 -10.22
C GLU A 126 -13.95 3.64 -11.17
N ARG A 127 -14.80 2.61 -11.29
CA ARG A 127 -14.59 1.51 -12.23
C ARG A 127 -15.01 1.92 -13.66
N PRO A 128 -14.17 1.70 -14.68
CA PRO A 128 -14.54 2.00 -16.06
C PRO A 128 -15.61 1.03 -16.58
N GLU A 129 -16.48 1.51 -17.48
CA GLU A 129 -17.56 0.72 -18.08
C GLU A 129 -17.05 -0.55 -18.80
N ASN A 130 -15.91 -0.43 -19.49
CA ASN A 130 -15.28 -1.54 -20.20
C ASN A 130 -14.00 -1.97 -19.46
N LEU A 131 -14.08 -3.13 -18.80
CA LEU A 131 -12.94 -3.79 -18.15
C LEU A 131 -12.77 -5.20 -18.74
N SER A 132 -11.82 -5.34 -19.65
CA SER A 132 -11.43 -6.60 -20.29
C SER A 132 -10.44 -7.42 -19.45
N ILE A 133 -9.65 -6.76 -18.61
CA ILE A 133 -8.71 -7.40 -17.70
C ILE A 133 -9.46 -7.90 -16.44
N ALA A 134 -9.39 -9.21 -16.18
CA ALA A 134 -9.95 -9.79 -14.95
C ALA A 134 -9.14 -9.33 -13.72
N VAL A 135 -9.82 -8.67 -12.78
CA VAL A 135 -9.24 -8.16 -11.53
C VAL A 135 -9.67 -8.96 -10.30
N ASP A 136 -10.75 -9.74 -10.41
CA ASP A 136 -11.27 -10.56 -9.32
C ASP A 136 -10.57 -11.92 -9.31
N CYS A 137 -9.75 -12.18 -8.28
CA CYS A 137 -8.99 -13.42 -8.16
C CYS A 137 -9.88 -14.67 -8.06
N ASP A 138 -11.09 -14.55 -7.50
CA ASP A 138 -12.03 -15.66 -7.35
C ASP A 138 -12.48 -16.22 -8.70
N ASN A 139 -12.56 -15.36 -9.73
CA ASN A 139 -12.95 -15.74 -11.09
C ASN A 139 -11.83 -16.48 -11.85
N TYR A 140 -10.59 -16.46 -11.35
CA TYR A 140 -9.46 -17.17 -11.95
C TYR A 140 -9.41 -18.66 -11.55
N GLY A 141 -10.15 -19.05 -10.51
CA GLY A 141 -10.22 -20.43 -10.03
C GLY A 141 -11.08 -21.36 -10.90
N SER A 142 -12.01 -20.82 -11.67
CA SER A 142 -12.97 -21.62 -12.47
C SER A 142 -12.45 -22.07 -13.83
N SER A 143 -11.28 -21.61 -14.28
CA SER A 143 -10.70 -21.94 -15.60
C SER A 143 -9.42 -22.78 -15.53
N ARG A 144 -9.07 -23.34 -14.37
CA ARG A 144 -8.00 -24.36 -14.29
C ARG A 144 -8.51 -25.70 -14.82
N GLU A 145 -8.51 -25.87 -16.15
CA GLU A 145 -8.04 -27.15 -16.66
C GLU A 145 -6.55 -27.25 -16.30
N THR A 146 -6.19 -28.35 -15.67
CA THR A 146 -4.85 -28.70 -15.24
C THR A 146 -3.89 -28.80 -16.42
N ASP A 147 -3.09 -27.76 -16.66
CA ASP A 147 -1.78 -27.91 -17.28
C ASP A 147 -0.72 -27.40 -16.31
N ASN A 148 -0.07 -28.37 -15.63
CA ASN A 148 0.99 -28.15 -14.66
C ASN A 148 2.38 -28.23 -15.31
N SER A 149 2.51 -27.94 -16.60
CA SER A 149 3.83 -27.82 -17.22
C SER A 149 4.40 -26.42 -16.95
N VAL A 150 5.40 -26.35 -16.06
CA VAL A 150 6.33 -25.21 -16.00
C VAL A 150 7.15 -25.26 -17.29
N PRO A 151 7.19 -24.19 -18.11
CA PRO A 151 8.05 -24.17 -19.28
C PRO A 151 9.51 -24.32 -18.86
N ASP A 152 10.23 -25.26 -19.49
CA ASP A 152 11.65 -25.58 -19.23
C ASP A 152 12.62 -24.38 -19.36
N GLU A 153 12.16 -23.20 -19.79
CA GLU A 153 12.95 -21.97 -19.91
C GLU A 153 13.11 -21.17 -18.60
N LEU A 154 12.52 -21.61 -17.49
CA LEU A 154 12.59 -20.91 -16.19
C LEU A 154 13.34 -21.69 -15.09
N ASP A 155 14.09 -22.73 -15.46
CA ASP A 155 15.09 -23.31 -14.58
C ASP A 155 16.37 -22.44 -14.63
N PHE A 156 16.55 -21.61 -13.60
CA PHE A 156 17.81 -20.90 -13.30
C PHE A 156 18.67 -21.69 -12.32
#